data_AF-W8Z075-F1
#
_entry.id   AF-W8Z075-F1
#
_cell.length_a   1.000
_cell.length_b   1.000
_cell.length_c   1.000
_cell.angle_alpha   90.00
_cell.angle_beta   90.00
_cell.angle_gamma   90.00
#
_symmetry.space_group_name_H-M   'P 1'
#
loop_
_entity.id
_entity.type
_entity.pdbx_description
1 polymer ?
#
loop_
_entity_poly.entity_id
_entity_poly.type
_entity_poly.pdbx_seq_one_letter_code
_entity_poly.pdbx_strand_id
1 'polypeptide(L)'
;MAIEVSIIMPTHNRYPLNLLTLYSLEAQTYDLSKVEVIMIDDASDDETPGIASGRSFPFEFRYYRMTRNIGRPRARNMGIHASRGQHLIFLDAEIIVPPEFIEAHMSLHREHSRLIAGGLFAVRKSYTWLDPQLSPGQLLQAEELLVRHPDLHGKWLRTRMLPDPPALFEREDILEGSKYLRHDLGHRLHDE
;
A
#
# COMPACT_ATOMS: atom_id res chain seq x y z
N MET A 1 9.31 -9.07 -21.70
CA MET A 1 9.68 -7.65 -21.82
C MET A 1 10.69 -7.33 -20.72
N ALA A 2 11.50 -6.28 -20.84
CA ALA A 2 12.44 -5.90 -19.78
C ALA A 2 11.70 -5.18 -18.64
N ILE A 3 12.10 -5.42 -17.39
CA ILE A 3 11.58 -4.69 -16.22
C ILE A 3 12.08 -3.24 -16.29
N GLU A 4 11.17 -2.27 -16.18
CA GLU A 4 11.48 -0.83 -16.14
C GLU A 4 11.53 -0.32 -14.69
N VAL A 5 10.61 -0.81 -13.84
CA VAL A 5 10.40 -0.33 -12.46
C VAL A 5 10.53 -1.48 -11.46
N SER A 6 11.31 -1.26 -10.40
CA SER A 6 11.37 -2.15 -9.24
C SER A 6 10.81 -1.42 -8.02
N ILE A 7 9.70 -1.94 -7.48
CA ILE A 7 9.13 -1.46 -6.22
C ILE A 7 9.77 -2.25 -5.08
N ILE A 8 10.44 -1.55 -4.18
CA ILE A 8 11.12 -2.15 -3.02
C ILE A 8 10.22 -1.95 -1.80
N MET A 9 9.69 -3.05 -1.29
CA MET A 9 8.68 -3.07 -0.23
C MET A 9 9.18 -3.84 1.00
N PRO A 10 9.86 -3.17 1.96
CA PRO A 10 10.22 -3.80 3.22
C PRO A 10 8.98 -4.01 4.09
N THR A 11 8.90 -5.14 4.79
CA THR A 11 7.78 -5.47 5.68
C THR A 11 8.26 -6.19 6.92
N HIS A 12 7.57 -5.99 8.04
CA HIS A 12 7.76 -6.73 9.29
C HIS A 12 6.47 -6.63 10.11
N ASN A 13 5.79 -7.76 10.28
CA ASN A 13 4.54 -7.86 11.03
C ASN A 13 3.48 -6.83 10.57
N ARG A 14 3.18 -6.83 9.27
CA ARG A 14 2.22 -5.89 8.65
C ARG A 14 1.03 -6.57 8.01
N TYR A 15 0.80 -7.85 8.26
CA TYR A 15 -0.41 -8.48 7.78
C TYR A 15 -1.65 -7.87 8.45
N PRO A 16 -2.75 -7.60 7.71
CA PRO A 16 -2.91 -7.71 6.26
C PRO A 16 -2.64 -6.40 5.48
N LEU A 17 -2.12 -5.34 6.12
CA LEU A 17 -1.86 -4.05 5.47
C LEU A 17 -0.94 -4.17 4.25
N ASN A 18 0.08 -5.03 4.33
CA ASN A 18 0.98 -5.35 3.21
C ASN A 18 0.25 -5.96 2.02
N LEU A 19 -0.77 -6.77 2.27
CA LEU A 19 -1.63 -7.31 1.24
C LEU A 19 -2.50 -6.21 0.60
N LEU A 20 -3.00 -5.25 1.38
CA LEU A 20 -3.72 -4.09 0.84
C LEU A 20 -2.82 -3.20 -0.04
N THR A 21 -1.56 -2.99 0.36
CA THR A 21 -0.57 -2.31 -0.48
C THR A 21 -0.37 -3.04 -1.81
N LEU A 22 -0.18 -4.36 -1.78
CA LEU A 22 -0.04 -5.16 -3.01
C LEU A 22 -1.27 -5.03 -3.92
N TYR A 23 -2.49 -5.07 -3.36
CA TYR A 23 -3.71 -4.86 -4.14
C TYR A 23 -3.79 -3.47 -4.78
N SER A 24 -3.27 -2.43 -4.12
CA SER A 24 -3.20 -1.09 -4.73
C SER A 24 -2.22 -1.02 -5.90
N LEU A 25 -1.18 -1.86 -5.89
CA LEU A 25 -0.24 -2.02 -7.01
C LEU A 25 -0.84 -2.82 -8.17
N GLU A 26 -1.84 -3.67 -7.93
CA GLU A 26 -2.59 -4.32 -9.01
C GLU A 26 -3.48 -3.34 -9.77
N ALA A 27 -3.90 -2.25 -9.13
CA ALA A 27 -4.78 -1.23 -9.69
C ALA A 27 -4.06 -0.15 -10.50
N GLN A 28 -2.76 -0.31 -10.79
CA GLN A 28 -1.97 0.73 -11.45
C GLN A 28 -2.31 0.86 -12.94
N THR A 29 -2.30 2.08 -13.46
CA THR A 29 -2.54 2.38 -14.88
C THR A 29 -1.34 2.07 -15.78
N TYR A 30 -0.16 1.97 -15.19
CA TYR A 30 1.09 1.65 -15.89
C TYR A 30 1.14 0.17 -16.32
N ASP A 31 1.92 -0.14 -17.36
CA ASP A 31 2.08 -1.51 -17.86
C ASP A 31 2.78 -2.40 -16.82
N LEU A 32 1.97 -3.19 -16.10
CA LEU A 32 2.42 -4.05 -15.01
C LEU A 32 3.34 -5.18 -15.46
N SER A 33 3.37 -5.52 -16.75
CA SER A 33 4.34 -6.49 -17.29
C SER A 33 5.79 -5.99 -17.28
N LYS A 34 5.99 -4.69 -17.02
CA LYS A 34 7.29 -4.02 -16.88
C LYS A 34 7.63 -3.68 -15.43
N VAL A 35 6.82 -4.14 -14.48
CA VAL A 35 6.98 -3.86 -13.05
C VAL A 35 7.36 -5.15 -12.32
N GLU A 36 8.33 -5.04 -11.42
CA GLU A 36 8.53 -6.04 -10.37
C GLU A 36 8.29 -5.43 -8.99
N VAL A 37 7.72 -6.23 -8.09
CA VAL A 37 7.56 -5.88 -6.68
C VAL A 37 8.42 -6.83 -5.85
N ILE A 38 9.40 -6.26 -5.18
CA ILE A 38 10.36 -6.96 -4.34
C ILE A 38 9.97 -6.73 -2.87
N MET A 39 9.32 -7.72 -2.28
CA MET A 39 8.94 -7.70 -0.88
C MET A 39 10.05 -8.32 -0.03
N ILE A 40 10.60 -7.52 0.89
CA ILE A 40 11.63 -7.97 1.84
C ILE A 40 10.97 -8.11 3.22
N ASP A 41 10.64 -9.33 3.59
CA ASP A 41 10.12 -9.67 4.91
C ASP A 41 11.26 -9.81 5.92
N ASP A 42 11.32 -8.85 6.85
CA ASP A 42 12.34 -8.72 7.86
C ASP A 42 12.05 -9.60 9.10
N ALA A 43 11.86 -10.89 8.85
CA ALA A 43 11.58 -11.94 9.83
C ALA A 43 10.24 -11.76 10.58
N SER A 44 9.15 -11.56 9.84
CA SER A 44 7.80 -11.53 10.41
C SER A 44 7.43 -12.87 11.06
N ASP A 45 6.64 -12.79 12.13
CA ASP A 45 6.03 -13.93 12.86
C ASP A 45 4.50 -13.95 12.76
N ASP A 46 3.91 -12.99 12.04
CA ASP A 46 2.50 -12.98 11.66
C ASP A 46 2.24 -13.78 10.36
N GLU A 47 1.07 -13.56 9.74
CA GLU A 47 0.65 -14.23 8.50
C GLU A 47 1.32 -13.67 7.23
N THR A 48 2.26 -12.72 7.35
CA THR A 48 3.01 -12.16 6.20
C THR A 48 3.65 -13.23 5.31
N PRO A 49 4.28 -14.31 5.83
CA PRO A 49 4.86 -15.36 4.98
C PRO A 49 3.85 -16.08 4.09
N GLY A 50 2.57 -16.10 4.49
CA GLY A 50 1.49 -16.70 3.71
C GLY A 50 1.21 -15.98 2.39
N ILE A 51 1.62 -14.71 2.24
CA ILE A 51 1.43 -13.94 1.00
C ILE A 51 2.21 -14.55 -0.16
N ALA A 52 3.38 -15.14 0.10
CA ALA A 52 4.22 -15.76 -0.93
C ALA A 52 3.62 -17.06 -1.50
N SER A 53 2.70 -17.69 -0.78
CA SER A 53 2.05 -18.93 -1.19
C SER A 53 0.67 -18.66 -1.81
N GLY A 54 0.48 -19.10 -3.06
CA GLY A 54 -0.87 -19.22 -3.65
C GLY A 54 -1.50 -17.92 -4.15
N ARG A 55 -0.74 -16.82 -4.26
CA ARG A 55 -1.21 -15.56 -4.86
C ARG A 55 -0.49 -15.29 -6.16
N SER A 56 -1.25 -14.86 -7.16
CA SER A 56 -0.72 -14.38 -8.44
C SER A 56 -1.01 -12.89 -8.55
N PHE A 57 0.00 -12.13 -8.92
CA PHE A 57 -0.11 -10.71 -9.18
C PHE A 57 0.06 -10.44 -10.69
N PRO A 58 -0.50 -9.35 -11.23
CA PRO A 58 -0.31 -8.93 -12.63
C PRO A 58 1.10 -8.37 -12.92
N PHE A 59 1.95 -8.23 -11.90
CA PHE A 59 3.35 -7.83 -11.98
C PHE A 59 4.26 -8.98 -11.49
N GLU A 60 5.57 -8.91 -11.78
CA GLU A 60 6.52 -9.89 -11.25
C GLU A 60 6.69 -9.71 -9.74
N PHE A 61 6.17 -10.65 -8.94
CA PHE A 61 6.29 -10.60 -7.49
C PHE A 61 7.45 -11.48 -6.99
N ARG A 62 8.36 -10.88 -6.22
CA ARG A 62 9.52 -11.56 -5.64
C ARG A 62 9.54 -11.34 -4.14
N TYR A 63 9.47 -12.41 -3.37
CA TYR A 63 9.44 -12.37 -1.92
C TYR A 63 10.75 -12.93 -1.33
N TYR A 64 11.36 -12.18 -0.41
CA TYR A 64 12.56 -12.58 0.31
C TYR A 64 12.31 -12.48 1.81
N ARG A 65 12.46 -13.60 2.52
CA ARG A 65 12.31 -13.64 3.98
C ARG A 65 13.66 -13.74 4.67
N MET A 66 13.89 -12.84 5.62
CA MET A 66 15.07 -12.87 6.48
C MET A 66 14.87 -13.84 7.64
N THR A 67 15.97 -14.46 8.08
CA THR A 67 15.96 -15.38 9.24
C THR A 67 15.94 -14.65 10.58
N ARG A 68 16.25 -13.34 10.58
CA ARG A 68 16.21 -12.46 11.75
C ARG A 68 15.91 -11.04 11.29
N ASN A 69 15.43 -10.20 12.21
CA ASN A 69 15.25 -8.78 11.98
C ASN A 69 16.62 -8.11 11.74
N ILE A 70 16.84 -7.59 10.54
CA ILE A 70 18.05 -6.88 10.09
C ILE A 70 17.86 -5.36 10.04
N GLY A 71 16.62 -4.89 10.19
CA GLY A 71 16.22 -3.50 10.17
C GLY A 71 15.92 -2.97 8.77
N ARG A 72 14.98 -2.02 8.70
CA ARG A 72 14.46 -1.40 7.47
C ARG A 72 15.55 -0.93 6.49
N PRO A 73 16.65 -0.26 6.89
CA PRO A 73 17.68 0.16 5.95
C PRO A 73 18.37 -1.01 5.24
N ARG A 74 18.67 -2.10 5.96
CA ARG A 74 19.29 -3.28 5.35
C ARG A 74 18.31 -4.02 4.44
N ALA A 75 17.04 -4.12 4.84
CA ALA A 75 15.99 -4.67 4.00
C ALA A 75 15.86 -3.88 2.67
N ARG A 76 15.83 -2.55 2.72
CA ARG A 76 15.82 -1.70 1.51
C ARG A 76 17.05 -1.93 0.64
N ASN A 77 18.25 -1.97 1.24
CA ASN A 77 19.48 -2.25 0.50
C ASN A 77 19.42 -3.60 -0.21
N MET A 78 18.91 -4.65 0.44
CA MET A 78 18.72 -5.95 -0.23
C MET A 78 17.76 -5.85 -1.42
N GLY A 79 16.67 -5.09 -1.28
CA GLY A 79 15.77 -4.79 -2.38
C GLY A 79 16.46 -4.12 -3.57
N ILE A 80 17.35 -3.15 -3.31
CA ILE A 80 18.16 -2.49 -4.35
C ILE A 80 19.04 -3.53 -5.06
N HIS A 81 19.74 -4.39 -4.32
CA HIS A 81 20.62 -5.40 -4.94
C HIS A 81 19.84 -6.47 -5.73
N ALA A 82 18.59 -6.73 -5.36
CA ALA A 82 17.72 -7.68 -6.05
C ALA A 82 17.01 -7.09 -7.28
N SER A 83 16.92 -5.75 -7.37
CA SER A 83 16.23 -5.04 -8.45
C SER A 83 16.85 -5.24 -9.83
N ARG A 84 16.00 -5.30 -10.84
CA ARG A 84 16.32 -5.39 -12.28
C ARG A 84 15.89 -4.14 -13.05
N GLY A 85 14.93 -3.40 -12.53
CA GLY A 85 14.43 -2.16 -13.11
C GLY A 85 15.44 -1.01 -12.97
N GLN A 86 15.36 -0.07 -13.91
CA GLN A 86 16.21 1.13 -13.89
C GLN A 86 15.70 2.17 -12.89
N HIS A 87 14.40 2.17 -12.61
CA HIS A 87 13.76 3.05 -11.65
C HIS A 87 13.39 2.30 -10.38
N LEU A 88 13.87 2.80 -9.25
CA LEU A 88 13.59 2.22 -7.93
C LEU A 88 12.57 3.09 -7.22
N ILE A 89 11.45 2.48 -6.80
CA ILE A 89 10.45 3.13 -5.97
C ILE A 89 10.43 2.43 -4.62
N PHE A 90 10.71 3.17 -3.55
CA PHE A 90 10.58 2.65 -2.19
C PHE A 90 9.14 2.88 -1.72
N LEU A 91 8.46 1.80 -1.35
CA LEU A 91 7.09 1.86 -0.86
C LEU A 91 7.00 1.09 0.45
N ASP A 92 6.53 1.73 1.52
CA ASP A 92 6.29 1.04 2.78
C ASP A 92 5.08 0.10 2.64
N ALA A 93 5.13 -1.06 3.29
CA ALA A 93 4.15 -2.14 3.16
C ALA A 93 2.81 -1.88 3.88
N GLU A 94 2.47 -0.63 4.15
CA GLU A 94 1.25 -0.23 4.83
C GLU A 94 0.63 1.02 4.18
N ILE A 95 0.97 1.27 2.91
CA ILE A 95 0.54 2.43 2.13
C ILE A 95 -0.31 1.96 0.96
N ILE A 96 -1.51 2.53 0.82
CA ILE A 96 -2.34 2.39 -0.39
C ILE A 96 -1.97 3.54 -1.33
N VAL A 97 -1.61 3.21 -2.56
CA VAL A 97 -1.25 4.20 -3.59
C VAL A 97 -2.38 4.41 -4.61
N PRO A 98 -2.51 5.61 -5.21
CA PRO A 98 -3.49 5.84 -6.28
C PRO A 98 -3.11 5.08 -7.56
N PRO A 99 -4.07 4.82 -8.48
CA PRO A 99 -3.83 4.10 -9.74
C PRO A 99 -2.70 4.69 -10.60
N GLU A 100 -2.51 6.01 -10.56
CA GLU A 100 -1.54 6.72 -11.38
C GLU A 100 -0.15 6.82 -10.72
N PHE A 101 0.08 6.17 -9.58
CA PHE A 101 1.29 6.34 -8.76
C PHE A 101 2.58 5.98 -9.51
N ILE A 102 2.63 4.82 -10.16
CA ILE A 102 3.80 4.40 -10.96
C ILE A 102 3.95 5.31 -12.20
N GLU A 103 2.84 5.60 -12.88
CA GLU A 103 2.84 6.43 -14.09
C GLU A 103 3.35 7.85 -13.81
N ALA A 104 2.99 8.43 -12.67
CA ALA A 104 3.46 9.74 -12.23
C ALA A 104 4.98 9.75 -11.98
N HIS A 105 5.52 8.74 -11.29
CA HIS A 105 6.96 8.61 -11.09
C HIS A 105 7.70 8.48 -12.43
N MET A 106 7.18 7.63 -13.32
CA MET A 106 7.80 7.38 -14.62
C MET A 106 7.76 8.62 -15.53
N SER A 107 6.68 9.40 -15.49
CA SER A 107 6.58 10.64 -16.24
C SER A 107 7.64 11.66 -15.81
N LEU A 108 7.84 11.85 -14.50
CA LEU A 108 8.88 12.73 -13.97
C LEU A 108 10.29 12.30 -14.38
N HIS A 109 10.56 10.99 -14.37
CA HIS A 109 11.87 10.46 -14.74
C HIS A 109 12.16 10.49 -16.26
N ARG A 110 11.13 10.58 -17.11
CA ARG A 110 11.31 10.81 -18.55
C ARG A 110 11.76 12.25 -18.84
N GLU A 111 11.25 13.21 -18.07
CA GLU A 111 11.58 14.62 -18.22
C GLU A 111 12.92 15.00 -17.57
N HIS A 112 13.32 14.27 -16.52
CA HIS A 112 14.50 14.58 -15.73
C HIS A 112 15.37 13.35 -15.45
N SER A 113 16.61 13.39 -15.91
CA SER A 113 17.62 12.38 -15.55
C SER A 113 18.13 12.59 -14.13
N ARG A 114 18.39 11.50 -13.39
CA ARG A 114 19.00 11.52 -12.04
C ARG A 114 18.21 12.31 -10.98
N LEU A 115 16.88 12.31 -11.11
CA LEU A 115 15.98 12.87 -10.11
C LEU A 115 15.82 11.91 -8.92
N ILE A 116 15.63 12.46 -7.72
CA ILE A 116 15.00 11.73 -6.61
C ILE A 116 13.63 12.35 -6.41
N ALA A 117 12.58 11.60 -6.76
CA ALA A 117 11.21 12.00 -6.49
C ALA A 117 10.84 11.56 -5.07
N GLY A 118 10.48 12.51 -4.22
CA GLY A 118 9.90 12.24 -2.90
C GLY A 118 8.39 12.45 -2.94
N GLY A 119 7.63 11.48 -2.43
CA GLY A 119 6.20 11.63 -2.24
C GLY A 119 5.89 12.16 -0.84
N LEU A 120 5.27 13.35 -0.75
CA LEU A 120 4.23 13.75 0.21
C LEU A 120 3.94 15.25 0.02
N PHE A 121 2.85 15.62 -0.67
CA PHE A 121 2.28 16.98 -0.55
C PHE A 121 0.98 16.98 0.27
N ALA A 122 0.29 15.84 0.36
CA ALA A 122 -0.86 15.66 1.24
C ALA A 122 -0.99 14.18 1.65
N VAL A 123 -1.20 13.92 2.95
CA VAL A 123 -1.61 12.61 3.45
C VAL A 123 -3.10 12.66 3.68
N ARG A 124 -3.86 11.87 2.92
CA ARG A 124 -5.26 11.60 3.23
C ARG A 124 -5.29 10.35 4.09
N LYS A 125 -5.84 10.47 5.30
CA LYS A 125 -5.98 9.34 6.22
C LYS A 125 -7.25 8.60 5.87
N SER A 126 -7.14 7.34 5.49
CA SER A 126 -8.25 6.40 5.49
C SER A 126 -8.03 5.37 6.59
N TYR A 127 -9.11 4.97 7.27
CA TYR A 127 -9.07 3.86 8.23
C TYR A 127 -9.28 2.57 7.45
N THR A 128 -8.19 1.84 7.20
CA THR A 128 -8.20 0.61 6.41
C THR A 128 -8.32 -0.66 7.26
N TRP A 129 -7.95 -0.53 8.54
CA TRP A 129 -7.96 -1.57 9.55
C TRP A 129 -8.48 -0.98 10.87
N LEU A 130 -9.23 -1.78 11.63
CA LEU A 130 -9.68 -1.39 12.96
C LEU A 130 -8.68 -1.90 13.98
N ASP A 131 -7.81 -1.03 14.47
CA ASP A 131 -6.91 -1.40 15.57
C ASP A 131 -7.69 -1.38 16.89
N PRO A 132 -7.78 -2.51 17.64
CA PRO A 132 -8.42 -2.52 18.96
C PRO A 132 -7.80 -1.53 19.96
N GLN A 133 -6.59 -1.03 19.69
CA GLN A 133 -5.87 -0.06 20.51
C GLN A 133 -6.20 1.40 20.17
N LEU A 134 -7.11 1.67 19.22
CA LEU A 134 -7.53 3.04 18.94
C LEU A 134 -8.10 3.71 20.19
N SER A 135 -7.58 4.91 20.49
CA SER A 135 -8.11 5.74 21.57
C SER A 135 -9.55 6.16 21.28
N PRO A 136 -10.35 6.51 22.30
CA PRO A 136 -11.71 7.02 22.10
C PRO A 136 -11.80 8.19 21.10
N GLY A 137 -10.80 9.08 21.09
CA GLY A 137 -10.74 10.19 20.13
C GLY A 137 -10.49 9.71 18.69
N GLN A 138 -9.68 8.68 18.49
CA GLN A 138 -9.47 8.09 17.16
C GLN A 138 -10.70 7.33 16.67
N LEU A 139 -11.44 6.67 17.57
CA LEU A 139 -12.72 6.02 17.23
C LEU A 139 -13.76 7.04 16.75
N LEU A 140 -13.85 8.21 17.41
CA LEU A 140 -14.73 9.29 16.98
C LEU A 140 -14.32 9.84 15.60
N GLN A 141 -13.02 10.08 15.39
CA GLN A 141 -12.52 10.51 14.07
C GLN A 141 -12.80 9.48 12.97
N ALA A 142 -12.68 8.19 13.29
CA ALA A 142 -13.03 7.13 12.36
C ALA A 142 -14.53 7.15 12.03
N GLU A 143 -15.40 7.28 13.03
CA GLU A 143 -16.85 7.38 12.86
C GLU A 143 -17.24 8.58 11.98
N GLU A 144 -16.67 9.76 12.23
CA GLU A 144 -16.92 10.98 11.44
C GLU A 144 -16.57 10.82 9.96
N LEU A 145 -15.47 10.13 9.65
CA LEU A 145 -15.07 9.85 8.27
C LEU A 145 -15.96 8.77 7.64
N LEU A 146 -16.26 7.71 8.40
CA LEU A 146 -17.00 6.56 7.90
C LEU A 146 -18.47 6.88 7.64
N VAL A 147 -19.11 7.77 8.40
CA VAL A 147 -20.52 8.18 8.19
C VAL A 147 -20.77 8.69 6.77
N ARG A 148 -19.77 9.26 6.12
CA ARG A 148 -19.84 9.72 4.71
C ARG A 148 -19.88 8.56 3.71
N HIS A 149 -19.69 7.33 4.18
CA HIS A 149 -19.52 6.11 3.42
C HIS A 149 -20.37 4.98 4.02
N PRO A 150 -21.70 4.96 3.75
CA PRO A 150 -22.67 4.13 4.47
C PRO A 150 -22.33 2.64 4.52
N ASP A 151 -21.78 2.07 3.44
CA ASP A 151 -21.44 0.64 3.40
C ASP A 151 -20.28 0.31 4.36
N LEU A 152 -19.23 1.14 4.36
CA LEU A 152 -18.08 1.01 5.27
C LEU A 152 -18.51 1.27 6.72
N HIS A 153 -19.34 2.28 6.95
CA HIS A 153 -19.89 2.57 8.27
C HIS A 153 -20.70 1.38 8.81
N GLY A 154 -21.54 0.76 7.97
CA GLY A 154 -22.30 -0.42 8.33
C GLY A 154 -21.39 -1.60 8.68
N LYS A 155 -20.34 -1.86 7.88
CA LYS A 155 -19.33 -2.90 8.18
C LYS A 155 -18.65 -2.60 9.52
N TRP A 156 -18.22 -1.37 9.73
CA TRP A 156 -17.58 -0.91 10.96
C TRP A 156 -18.46 -1.10 12.20
N LEU A 157 -19.73 -0.68 12.17
CA LEU A 157 -20.65 -0.85 13.31
C LEU A 157 -20.80 -2.32 13.73
N ARG A 158 -20.78 -3.24 12.76
CA ARG A 158 -20.90 -4.68 13.00
C ARG A 158 -19.62 -5.32 13.54
N THR A 159 -18.45 -4.77 13.19
CA THR A 159 -17.16 -5.43 13.47
C THR A 159 -16.32 -4.73 14.54
N ARG A 160 -16.58 -3.44 14.86
CA ARG A 160 -15.73 -2.63 15.75
C ARG A 160 -15.58 -3.15 17.19
N MET A 161 -16.46 -4.05 17.62
CA MET A 161 -16.44 -4.66 18.96
C MET A 161 -15.88 -6.09 18.96
N LEU A 162 -15.43 -6.61 17.82
CA LEU A 162 -14.85 -7.95 17.75
C LEU A 162 -13.44 -7.94 18.37
N PRO A 163 -13.01 -9.05 19.03
CA PRO A 163 -11.65 -9.16 19.55
C PRO A 163 -10.57 -9.08 18.47
N ASP A 164 -10.88 -9.56 17.27
CA ASP A 164 -10.05 -9.47 16.06
C ASP A 164 -10.91 -8.99 14.89
N PRO A 165 -11.07 -7.66 14.74
CA PRO A 165 -11.93 -7.09 13.71
C PRO A 165 -11.27 -7.25 12.32
N PRO A 166 -12.02 -7.67 11.28
CA PRO A 166 -11.47 -7.78 9.94
C PRO A 166 -11.13 -6.41 9.35
N ALA A 167 -10.30 -6.42 8.29
CA ALA A 167 -10.02 -5.24 7.49
C ALA A 167 -11.32 -4.58 6.99
N LEU A 168 -11.37 -3.25 7.02
CA LEU A 168 -12.52 -2.50 6.53
C LEU A 168 -12.59 -2.54 5.00
N PHE A 169 -11.44 -2.46 4.34
CA PHE A 169 -11.32 -2.67 2.90
C PHE A 169 -10.94 -4.09 2.54
N GLU A 170 -11.51 -4.57 1.45
CA GLU A 170 -11.13 -5.80 0.76
C GLU A 170 -10.44 -5.47 -0.56
N ARG A 171 -9.98 -6.51 -1.28
CA ARG A 171 -9.28 -6.35 -2.56
C ARG A 171 -10.14 -5.57 -3.55
N GLU A 172 -11.42 -5.91 -3.64
CA GLU A 172 -12.40 -5.32 -4.55
C GLU A 172 -12.58 -3.82 -4.27
N ASP A 173 -12.63 -3.41 -3.00
CA ASP A 173 -12.73 -1.99 -2.64
C ASP A 173 -11.51 -1.18 -3.14
N ILE A 174 -10.33 -1.79 -3.12
CA ILE A 174 -9.10 -1.18 -3.60
C ILE A 174 -9.09 -1.11 -5.14
N LEU A 175 -9.46 -2.20 -5.81
CA LEU A 175 -9.44 -2.32 -7.27
C LEU A 175 -10.50 -1.48 -7.98
N GLU A 176 -11.68 -1.34 -7.39
CA GLU A 176 -12.70 -0.40 -7.88
C GLU A 176 -12.27 1.07 -7.67
N GLY A 177 -11.07 1.29 -7.12
CA GLY A 177 -10.47 2.59 -6.88
C GLY A 177 -11.36 3.42 -5.98
N SER A 178 -11.89 2.79 -4.92
CA SER A 178 -13.21 3.03 -4.36
C SER A 178 -13.75 4.46 -4.54
N LYS A 179 -15.05 4.51 -4.80
CA LYS A 179 -15.96 5.60 -4.40
C LYS A 179 -15.53 6.39 -3.14
N TYR A 180 -14.77 5.80 -2.21
CA TYR A 180 -14.28 6.41 -0.97
C TYR A 180 -12.91 7.10 -1.08
N LEU A 181 -12.02 6.61 -1.95
CA LEU A 181 -10.73 7.28 -2.26
C LEU A 181 -10.93 8.46 -3.22
N ARG A 182 -11.97 8.40 -4.05
CA ARG A 182 -12.29 9.45 -5.05
C ARG A 182 -13.13 10.61 -4.50
N HIS A 183 -14.04 10.39 -3.55
CA HIS A 183 -15.00 11.44 -3.14
C HIS A 183 -14.42 12.61 -2.33
N ASP A 184 -13.22 12.48 -1.75
CA ASP A 184 -12.52 13.62 -1.14
C ASP A 184 -11.66 14.41 -2.16
N LEU A 185 -11.62 14.03 -3.44
CA LEU A 185 -10.89 14.77 -4.49
C LEU A 185 -11.61 16.06 -4.93
N GLY A 186 -12.85 16.30 -4.51
CA GLY A 186 -13.70 17.35 -5.10
C GLY A 186 -13.86 18.66 -4.33
N HIS A 187 -13.42 18.79 -3.06
CA HIS A 187 -13.88 19.91 -2.22
C HIS A 187 -12.85 20.87 -1.63
N ARG A 188 -11.55 20.81 -1.99
CA ARG A 188 -10.57 21.80 -1.51
C ARG A 188 -9.50 22.18 -2.53
N LEU A 189 -9.90 22.49 -3.77
CA LEU A 189 -9.03 23.24 -4.70
C LEU A 189 -9.37 24.73 -4.78
N HIS A 190 -10.29 25.21 -3.93
CA HIS A 190 -10.48 26.63 -3.67
C HIS A 190 -10.59 26.83 -2.17
N ASP A 191 -9.76 27.75 -1.67
CA ASP A 191 -9.76 28.40 -0.36
C ASP A 191 -8.56 28.04 0.55
N GLU A 192 -7.68 29.05 0.59
CA GLU A 192 -6.54 29.35 1.48
C GLU A 192 -5.16 28.78 1.16
#